data_AF-A0AAD5BLS9-F1
#
_entry.id   AF-A0AAD5BLS9-F1
#
_cell.length_a   1.000
_cell.length_b   1.000
_cell.length_c   1.000
_cell.angle_alpha   90.00
_cell.angle_beta   90.00
_cell.angle_gamma   90.00
#
_symmetry.space_group_name_H-M   'P 1'
#
loop_
_entity.id
_entity.type
_entity.pdbx_description
1 polymer ?
#
loop_
_entity_poly.entity_id
_entity_poly.type
_entity_poly.pdbx_seq_one_letter_code
_entity_poly.pdbx_strand_id
1 'polypeptide(L)'
;MYESCFNKFTNALVFYIFLLLLLLVSPFLFLWELIYTVRTCLRCSENMSGKVVLITGASSGLGEMAYEYAKRGAYLAVIAINEPESRLEQVADRARELGSPDVLSVFADVSKVDECRMFVDNTIKHFGHCE
;
A
#
# COMPACT_ATOMS: atom_id res chain seq x y z
N MET A 1 -19.50 19.84 -59.69
CA MET A 1 -20.29 18.67 -59.23
C MET A 1 -19.41 17.51 -58.78
N TYR A 2 -18.30 17.22 -59.46
CA TYR A 2 -17.35 16.13 -59.12
C TYR A 2 -16.63 16.32 -57.77
N GLU A 3 -16.13 17.54 -57.49
CA GLU A 3 -15.45 17.94 -56.23
C GLU A 3 -16.25 17.59 -54.95
N SER A 4 -17.56 17.84 -54.96
CA SER A 4 -18.40 17.62 -53.78
C SER A 4 -18.66 16.13 -53.49
N CYS A 5 -18.63 15.28 -54.52
CA CYS A 5 -18.80 13.83 -54.35
C CYS A 5 -17.50 13.20 -53.84
N PHE A 6 -16.36 13.64 -54.37
CA PHE A 6 -15.03 13.21 -53.93
C PHE A 6 -14.79 13.53 -52.45
N ASN A 7 -15.14 14.74 -52.00
CA ASN A 7 -14.99 15.15 -50.59
C ASN A 7 -15.91 14.38 -49.63
N LYS A 8 -17.09 13.92 -50.08
CA LYS A 8 -17.96 13.06 -49.28
C LYS A 8 -17.38 11.65 -49.12
N PHE A 9 -16.79 11.11 -50.18
CA PHE A 9 -16.15 9.80 -50.15
C PHE A 9 -14.89 9.79 -49.28
N THR A 10 -14.03 10.80 -49.43
CA THR A 10 -12.82 10.93 -48.60
C THR A 10 -13.16 11.11 -47.12
N ASN A 11 -14.16 11.94 -46.77
CA ASN A 11 -14.61 12.09 -45.38
C ASN A 11 -15.22 10.80 -44.82
N ALA A 12 -16.00 10.06 -45.61
CA ALA A 12 -16.51 8.77 -45.20
C ALA A 12 -15.36 7.77 -44.94
N LEU A 13 -14.37 7.71 -45.84
CA LEU A 13 -13.20 6.85 -45.69
C LEU A 13 -12.39 7.20 -44.43
N VAL A 14 -12.15 8.50 -44.20
CA VAL A 14 -11.46 9.00 -42.99
C VAL A 14 -12.24 8.64 -41.73
N PHE A 15 -13.57 8.75 -41.76
CA PHE A 15 -14.42 8.35 -40.64
C PHE A 15 -14.31 6.85 -40.34
N TYR A 16 -14.36 5.99 -41.37
CA TYR A 16 -14.18 4.54 -41.19
C TYR A 16 -12.79 4.18 -40.67
N ILE A 17 -11.73 4.84 -41.15
CA ILE A 17 -10.36 4.63 -40.67
C ILE A 17 -10.25 5.04 -39.19
N PHE A 18 -10.81 6.19 -38.81
CA PHE A 18 -10.81 6.64 -37.42
C PHE A 18 -11.56 5.68 -36.50
N LEU A 19 -12.72 5.18 -36.94
CA LEU A 19 -13.53 4.22 -36.20
C LEU A 19 -12.78 2.88 -36.03
N LEU A 20 -12.09 2.42 -37.08
CA LEU A 20 -11.27 1.21 -37.05
C LEU A 20 -10.03 1.37 -36.16
N LEU A 21 -9.41 2.56 -36.15
CA LEU A 21 -8.29 2.89 -35.28
C LEU A 21 -8.70 2.93 -33.80
N LEU A 22 -9.85 3.52 -33.47
CA LEU A 22 -10.42 3.47 -32.12
C LEU A 22 -10.68 2.04 -31.65
N LEU A 23 -11.17 1.18 -32.55
CA LEU A 23 -11.44 -0.23 -32.27
C LEU A 23 -10.17 -1.03 -32.02
N LEU A 24 -9.05 -0.68 -32.65
CA LEU A 24 -7.74 -1.31 -32.45
C LEU A 24 -6.98 -0.77 -31.24
N VAL A 25 -7.14 0.51 -30.88
CA VAL A 25 -6.47 1.12 -29.72
C VAL A 25 -7.14 0.70 -28.40
N SER A 26 -8.45 0.51 -28.38
CA SER A 26 -9.22 0.05 -27.22
C SER A 26 -8.66 -1.24 -26.56
N PRO A 27 -8.42 -2.35 -27.30
CA PRO A 27 -7.85 -3.56 -26.71
C PRO A 27 -6.41 -3.36 -26.24
N PHE A 28 -5.62 -2.49 -26.86
CA PHE A 28 -4.26 -2.21 -26.38
C PHE A 28 -4.26 -1.46 -25.04
N LEU A 29 -5.16 -0.48 -24.87
CA LEU A 29 -5.34 0.22 -23.60
C LEU A 29 -5.86 -0.73 -22.52
N PHE A 30 -6.81 -1.60 -22.87
CA PHE A 30 -7.33 -2.60 -21.93
C PHE A 30 -6.27 -3.63 -21.51
N LEU A 31 -5.43 -4.07 -22.46
CA LEU A 31 -4.28 -4.94 -22.15
C LEU A 31 -3.25 -4.23 -21.28
N TRP A 32 -2.99 -2.94 -21.50
CA TRP A 32 -2.11 -2.13 -20.65
C TRP A 32 -2.66 -2.01 -19.22
N GLU A 33 -3.95 -1.71 -19.06
CA GLU A 33 -4.63 -1.65 -17.75
C GLU A 33 -4.63 -3.01 -17.04
N LEU A 34 -4.86 -4.09 -17.79
CA LEU A 34 -4.79 -5.45 -17.25
C LEU A 34 -3.37 -5.77 -16.76
N ILE A 35 -2.35 -5.45 -17.57
CA ILE A 35 -0.94 -5.65 -17.21
C ILE A 35 -0.54 -4.77 -16.02
N TYR A 36 -1.02 -3.53 -15.97
CA TYR A 36 -0.76 -2.59 -14.87
C TYR A 36 -1.39 -3.08 -13.56
N THR A 37 -2.64 -3.54 -13.62
CA THR A 37 -3.37 -4.11 -12.49
C THR A 37 -2.68 -5.37 -11.99
N VAL A 38 -2.37 -6.31 -12.89
CA VAL A 38 -1.66 -7.56 -12.54
C VAL A 38 -0.27 -7.28 -11.96
N ARG A 39 0.49 -6.34 -12.53
CA ARG A 39 1.80 -5.94 -11.99
C ARG A 39 1.70 -5.33 -10.60
N THR A 40 0.66 -4.54 -10.34
CA THR A 40 0.42 -3.94 -9.04
C THR A 40 0.05 -4.99 -7.99
N CYS A 41 -0.79 -5.97 -8.35
CA CYS A 41 -1.12 -7.10 -7.49
C CYS A 41 0.06 -8.04 -7.21
N LEU A 42 1.00 -8.18 -8.16
CA LEU A 42 2.20 -9.02 -7.99
C LEU A 42 3.29 -8.36 -7.13
N ARG A 43 3.14 -7.09 -6.77
CA ARG A 43 4.15 -6.33 -5.99
C ARG A 43 4.11 -6.61 -4.48
N CYS A 44 3.33 -7.60 -4.05
CA CYS A 44 3.00 -7.85 -2.64
C CYS A 44 4.11 -8.50 -1.79
N SER A 45 5.25 -8.88 -2.37
CA SER A 45 6.34 -9.57 -1.64
C SER A 45 7.62 -8.74 -1.63
N GLU A 46 7.58 -7.61 -0.92
CA GLU A 46 8.82 -6.98 -0.47
C GLU A 46 9.33 -7.71 0.79
N ASN A 47 10.63 -8.02 0.79
CA ASN A 47 11.28 -8.55 1.99
C ASN A 47 11.39 -7.43 3.04
N MET A 48 10.89 -7.70 4.23
CA MET A 48 10.85 -6.74 5.34
C MET A 48 11.83 -7.09 6.45
N SER A 49 12.65 -8.13 6.27
CA SER A 49 13.70 -8.48 7.21
C SER A 49 14.68 -7.31 7.40
N GLY A 50 14.96 -6.96 8.65
CA GLY A 50 15.85 -5.85 8.98
C GLY A 50 15.22 -4.47 8.92
N LYS A 51 13.96 -4.33 8.46
CA LYS A 51 13.24 -3.04 8.44
C LYS A 51 12.39 -2.86 9.69
N VAL A 52 12.15 -1.60 10.06
CA VAL A 52 11.34 -1.22 11.23
C VAL A 52 10.03 -0.60 10.74
N VAL A 53 8.91 -1.27 11.00
CA VAL A 53 7.58 -0.81 10.58
C VAL A 53 6.85 -0.19 11.76
N LEU A 54 6.46 1.06 11.61
CA LEU A 54 5.64 1.79 12.59
C LEU A 54 4.16 1.60 12.26
N ILE A 55 3.37 1.11 13.22
CA ILE A 55 1.94 0.84 13.05
C ILE A 55 1.16 1.59 14.12
N THR A 56 0.38 2.58 13.69
CA THR A 56 -0.54 3.34 14.54
C THR A 56 -1.89 2.65 14.65
N GLY A 57 -2.60 2.84 15.78
CA GLY A 57 -3.92 2.23 15.99
C GLY A 57 -3.87 0.71 16.09
N ALA A 58 -2.73 0.15 16.50
CA ALA A 58 -2.45 -1.28 16.45
C ALA A 58 -3.27 -2.11 17.45
N SER A 59 -3.90 -1.50 18.45
CA SER A 59 -4.87 -2.18 19.35
C SER A 59 -6.18 -2.56 18.66
N SER A 60 -6.43 -2.03 17.46
CA SER A 60 -7.68 -2.16 16.70
C SER A 60 -7.41 -2.78 15.32
N GLY A 61 -8.27 -2.54 14.32
CA GLY A 61 -8.22 -3.21 13.01
C GLY A 61 -6.86 -3.14 12.27
N LEU A 62 -5.98 -2.19 12.61
CA LEU A 62 -4.62 -2.10 12.05
C LEU A 62 -3.62 -3.10 12.67
N GLY A 63 -3.98 -3.74 13.78
CA GLY A 63 -3.17 -4.79 14.42
C GLY A 63 -3.00 -6.03 13.53
N GLU A 64 -3.95 -6.32 12.64
CA GLU A 64 -3.82 -7.43 11.68
C GLU A 64 -2.66 -7.21 10.70
N MET A 65 -2.39 -5.95 10.33
CA MET A 65 -1.23 -5.63 9.48
C MET A 65 0.10 -5.94 10.19
N ALA A 66 0.15 -5.80 11.51
CA ALA A 66 1.35 -6.15 12.30
C ALA A 66 1.72 -7.63 12.11
N TYR A 67 0.72 -8.50 12.02
CA TYR A 67 0.93 -9.93 11.79
C TYR A 67 1.51 -10.24 10.41
N GLU A 68 1.04 -9.54 9.37
CA GLU A 68 1.56 -9.73 8.02
C GLU A 68 3.00 -9.23 7.87
N TYR A 69 3.36 -8.13 8.53
CA TYR A 69 4.74 -7.65 8.58
C TYR A 69 5.64 -8.53 9.47
N ALA A 70 5.11 -9.06 10.56
CA ALA A 70 5.81 -10.01 11.42
C ALA A 70 6.21 -11.28 10.67
N LYS A 71 5.28 -11.88 9.91
CA LYS A 71 5.55 -13.06 9.07
C LYS A 71 6.67 -12.83 8.05
N ARG A 72 6.90 -11.58 7.66
CA ARG A 72 7.96 -11.15 6.73
C ARG A 72 9.28 -10.80 7.44
N GLY A 73 9.36 -10.99 8.75
CA GLY A 73 10.56 -10.78 9.56
C GLY A 73 10.86 -9.32 9.89
N ALA A 74 9.87 -8.43 9.81
CA ALA A 74 10.03 -7.03 10.17
C ALA A 74 10.16 -6.84 11.68
N TYR A 75 10.97 -5.85 12.09
CA TYR A 75 10.86 -5.25 13.42
C TYR A 75 9.63 -4.36 13.46
N LEU A 76 8.90 -4.34 14.57
CA LEU A 76 7.65 -3.60 14.66
C LEU A 76 7.68 -2.60 15.82
N ALA A 77 7.19 -1.40 15.55
CA ALA A 77 6.83 -0.44 16.59
C ALA A 77 5.33 -0.20 16.50
N VAL A 78 4.59 -0.61 17.52
CA VAL A 78 3.13 -0.54 17.56
C VAL A 78 2.68 0.49 18.58
N ILE A 79 1.80 1.39 18.15
CA ILE A 79 1.23 2.46 19.00
C ILE A 79 -0.28 2.41 18.98
N ALA A 80 -0.89 2.60 20.16
CA ALA A 80 -2.32 2.82 20.31
C ALA A 80 -2.63 3.68 21.52
N ILE A 81 -3.84 4.22 21.58
CA ILE A 81 -4.37 4.85 22.79
C ILE A 81 -4.50 3.80 23.91
N ASN A 82 -4.29 4.24 25.15
CA ASN A 82 -4.39 3.34 26.30
C ASN A 82 -5.85 2.88 26.48
N GLU A 83 -6.11 1.59 26.29
CA GLU A 83 -7.42 0.97 26.45
C GLU A 83 -7.40 -0.04 27.61
N PRO A 84 -8.52 -0.21 28.34
CA PRO A 84 -8.58 -1.05 29.54
C PRO A 84 -8.21 -2.53 29.33
N GLU A 85 -8.30 -3.03 28.10
CA GLU A 85 -8.16 -4.45 27.75
C GLU A 85 -6.76 -4.83 27.20
N SER A 86 -5.78 -3.91 27.24
CA SER A 86 -4.37 -4.11 26.82
C SER A 86 -4.17 -4.85 25.48
N ARG A 87 -5.10 -4.72 24.54
CA ARG A 87 -5.07 -5.40 23.22
C ARG A 87 -3.77 -5.17 22.45
N LEU A 88 -3.12 -4.03 22.64
CA LEU A 88 -1.84 -3.70 22.03
C LEU A 88 -0.73 -4.69 22.40
N GLU A 89 -0.68 -5.13 23.66
CA GLU A 89 0.32 -6.11 24.13
C GLU A 89 0.07 -7.48 23.51
N GLN A 90 -1.20 -7.90 23.42
CA GLN A 90 -1.58 -9.15 22.77
C GLN A 90 -1.15 -9.17 21.29
N VAL A 91 -1.34 -8.05 20.59
CA VAL A 91 -0.88 -7.87 19.20
C VAL A 91 0.65 -7.96 19.14
N ALA A 92 1.36 -7.33 20.06
CA ALA A 92 2.82 -7.38 20.10
C ALA A 92 3.34 -8.80 20.35
N ASP A 93 2.77 -9.51 21.33
CA ASP A 93 3.13 -10.89 21.66
C ASP A 93 2.86 -11.82 20.46
N ARG A 94 1.67 -11.71 19.88
CA ARG A 94 1.31 -12.51 18.71
C ARG A 94 2.19 -12.21 17.50
N ALA A 95 2.59 -10.96 17.30
CA ALA A 95 3.50 -10.59 16.24
C ALA A 95 4.91 -11.18 16.44
N ARG A 96 5.42 -11.24 17.68
CA ARG A 96 6.68 -11.96 17.98
C ARG A 96 6.56 -13.45 17.66
N GLU A 97 5.46 -14.09 18.06
CA GLU A 97 5.21 -15.51 17.76
C GLU A 97 5.15 -15.82 16.25
N LEU A 98 4.66 -14.87 15.45
CA LEU A 98 4.51 -15.03 14.00
C LEU A 98 5.79 -14.81 13.20
N GLY A 99 6.88 -14.36 13.84
CA GLY A 99 8.19 -14.25 13.20
C GLY A 99 8.82 -12.85 13.23
N SER A 100 8.20 -11.87 13.91
CA SER A 100 8.87 -10.59 14.14
C SER A 100 10.07 -10.79 15.08
N PRO A 101 11.28 -10.30 14.74
CA PRO A 101 12.45 -10.46 15.61
C PRO A 101 12.32 -9.71 16.93
N ASP A 102 11.68 -8.55 16.92
CA ASP A 102 11.38 -7.76 18.12
C ASP A 102 10.23 -6.76 17.85
N VAL A 103 9.47 -6.46 18.90
CA VAL A 103 8.28 -5.60 18.85
C VAL A 103 8.27 -4.63 20.03
N LEU A 104 8.27 -3.33 19.74
CA LEU A 104 8.11 -2.24 20.70
C LEU A 104 6.63 -1.83 20.75
N SER A 105 6.00 -1.94 21.92
CA SER A 105 4.64 -1.44 22.15
C SER A 105 4.66 -0.15 22.97
N VAL A 106 3.95 0.88 22.50
CA VAL A 106 3.85 2.17 23.18
C VAL A 106 2.39 2.61 23.26
N PHE A 107 1.94 3.01 24.44
CA PHE A 107 0.65 3.68 24.60
C PHE A 107 0.81 5.18 24.43
N ALA A 108 0.20 5.75 23.40
CA ALA A 108 0.22 7.18 23.10
C ALA A 108 -0.92 7.58 22.16
N ASP A 109 -1.35 8.83 22.27
CA ASP A 109 -2.39 9.46 21.48
C ASP A 109 -1.77 10.20 20.29
N VAL A 110 -1.99 9.63 19.09
CA VAL A 110 -1.46 10.17 17.83
C VAL A 110 -2.08 11.51 17.42
N SER A 111 -3.13 11.99 18.11
CA SER A 111 -3.66 13.34 17.91
C SER A 111 -2.74 14.43 18.49
N LYS A 112 -1.83 14.06 19.39
CA LYS A 112 -0.87 14.97 20.03
C LYS A 112 0.50 14.83 19.39
N VAL A 113 0.97 15.91 18.79
CA VAL A 113 2.24 15.95 18.06
C VAL A 113 3.43 15.55 18.93
N ASP A 114 3.43 15.94 20.21
CA ASP A 114 4.51 15.60 21.14
C ASP A 114 4.59 14.10 21.44
N GLU A 115 3.44 13.43 21.54
CA GLU A 115 3.38 11.98 21.75
C GLU A 115 3.80 11.21 20.49
N CYS A 116 3.48 11.73 19.29
CA CYS A 116 4.01 11.20 18.03
C CYS A 116 5.55 11.31 17.95
N ARG A 117 6.12 12.46 18.34
CA ARG A 117 7.58 12.64 18.38
C ARG A 117 8.24 11.66 19.34
N MET A 118 7.69 11.55 20.56
CA MET A 118 8.16 10.60 21.56
C MET A 118 8.14 9.17 21.03
N PHE A 119 7.09 8.77 20.30
CA PHE A 119 7.00 7.42 19.75
C PHE A 119 8.09 7.14 18.71
N VAL A 120 8.36 8.08 17.81
CA VAL A 120 9.44 7.96 16.83
C VAL A 120 10.80 7.92 17.53
N ASP A 121 11.04 8.80 18.50
CA ASP A 121 12.29 8.85 19.26
C ASP A 121 12.53 7.54 20.03
N ASN A 122 11.49 6.99 20.65
CA ASN A 122 11.56 5.69 21.32
C ASN A 122 11.86 4.56 20.32
N THR A 123 11.28 4.61 19.13
CA THR A 123 11.52 3.62 18.08
C THR A 123 12.98 3.66 17.62
N ILE A 124 13.52 4.86 17.33
CA ILE A 124 14.94 5.04 16.96
C ILE A 124 15.86 4.61 18.10
N LYS A 125 15.52 4.96 19.35
CA LYS A 125 16.32 4.56 20.51
C LYS A 125 16.34 3.04 20.72
N HIS A 126 15.25 2.37 20.44
CA HIS A 126 15.09 0.92 20.65
C HIS A 126 15.74 0.09 19.53
N PHE A 127 15.47 0.44 18.27
CA PHE A 127 15.97 -0.32 17.10
C PHE A 127 17.24 0.26 16.47
N GLY A 128 17.62 1.49 16.81
CA GLY A 128 18.79 2.19 16.26
C GLY A 128 18.53 2.89 14.91
N HIS A 129 17.43 2.60 14.23
CA HIS A 129 17.06 3.17 12.93
C HIS A 129 15.54 3.08 12.67
N CYS A 130 15.05 3.83 11.67
CA CYS A 130 13.70 3.73 11.10
C CYS A 130 13.82 3.86 9.57
N GLU A 131 13.41 2.84 8.80
CA GLU A 131 13.47 2.80 7.32
C GLU A 131 12.23 2.15 6.70
#